data_AF-A0A7W1WPX5-F1
#
_entry.id   AF-A0A7W1WPX5-F1
#
_cell.length_a   1.000
_cell.length_b   1.000
_cell.length_c   1.000
_cell.angle_alpha   90.00
_cell.angle_beta   90.00
_cell.angle_gamma   90.00
#
_symmetry.space_group_name_H-M   'P 1'
#
loop_
_entity.id
_entity.type
_entity.pdbx_description
1 polymer ?
#
loop_
_entity_poly.entity_id
_entity_poly.type
_entity_poly.pdbx_seq_one_letter_code
_entity_poly.pdbx_strand_id
1 'polypeptide(L)'
;MENKTVNFVSESQVVSYVVYVMAKLGYSRKNIAEVVQEMNNTFDVKSDEFIFKASLITGQEDRKHFLPTICRGGDGSMQGE
;
A
#
# COMPACT_ATOMS: atom_id res chain seq x y z
N MET A 1 1.60 -37.20 7.88
CA MET A 1 1.04 -36.15 7.00
C MET A 1 0.92 -34.90 7.84
N GLU A 2 1.76 -33.90 7.61
CA GLU A 2 1.62 -32.59 8.25
C GLU A 2 0.39 -31.90 7.66
N ASN A 3 -0.60 -31.60 8.49
CA ASN A 3 -1.74 -30.78 8.10
C ASN A 3 -1.24 -29.34 7.92
N LYS A 4 -0.95 -28.94 6.67
CA LYS A 4 -0.71 -27.54 6.32
C LYS A 4 -2.01 -26.77 6.55
N THR A 5 -2.05 -25.97 7.60
CA THR A 5 -3.16 -25.05 7.86
C THR A 5 -3.20 -24.03 6.73
N VAL A 6 -4.22 -24.09 5.88
CA VAL A 6 -4.45 -23.08 4.85
C VAL A 6 -5.08 -21.87 5.54
N ASN A 7 -4.33 -20.78 5.65
CA ASN A 7 -4.86 -19.52 6.14
C ASN A 7 -5.70 -18.89 5.03
N PHE A 8 -7.03 -18.94 5.18
CA PHE A 8 -7.95 -18.23 4.31
C PHE A 8 -7.97 -16.75 4.68
N VAL A 9 -7.72 -15.90 3.69
CA VAL A 9 -7.80 -14.44 3.83
C VAL A 9 -9.25 -14.04 3.58
N SER A 10 -9.82 -13.20 4.45
CA SER A 10 -11.18 -12.68 4.24
C SER A 10 -11.23 -11.70 3.07
N GLU A 11 -12.39 -11.53 2.45
CA GLU A 11 -12.59 -10.57 1.35
C GLU A 11 -12.16 -9.14 1.73
N SER A 12 -12.51 -8.71 2.95
CA SER A 12 -12.11 -7.42 3.50
C SER A 12 -10.59 -7.26 3.65
N GLN A 13 -9.88 -8.36 3.98
CA GLN A 13 -8.43 -8.37 4.03
C GLN A 13 -7.81 -8.27 2.63
N VAL A 14 -8.41 -8.92 1.62
CA VAL A 14 -7.94 -8.81 0.23
C VAL A 14 -8.01 -7.37 -0.26
N VAL A 15 -9.15 -6.70 -0.07
CA VAL A 15 -9.32 -5.27 -0.44
C VAL A 15 -8.32 -4.40 0.32
N SER A 16 -8.15 -4.64 1.62
CA SER A 16 -7.19 -3.92 2.47
C SER A 16 -5.76 -4.02 1.94
N TYR A 17 -5.30 -5.24 1.58
CA TYR A 17 -3.96 -5.45 1.06
C TYR A 17 -3.74 -4.76 -0.28
N VAL A 18 -4.71 -4.82 -1.19
CA VAL A 18 -4.59 -4.15 -2.51
C VAL A 18 -4.49 -2.63 -2.33
N VAL A 19 -5.36 -2.04 -1.51
CA VAL A 19 -5.34 -0.59 -1.21
C VAL A 19 -3.99 -0.19 -0.59
N TYR A 20 -3.52 -0.95 0.40
CA TYR A 20 -2.23 -0.69 1.06
C TYR A 20 -1.05 -0.74 0.07
N VAL A 21 -0.96 -1.80 -0.73
CA VAL A 21 0.16 -1.97 -1.68
C VAL A 21 0.17 -0.85 -2.72
N MET A 22 -0.98 -0.53 -3.31
CA MET A 22 -1.06 0.54 -4.30
C MET A 22 -0.74 1.91 -3.69
N ALA A 23 -1.21 2.19 -2.47
CA ALA A 23 -0.87 3.41 -1.75
C ALA A 23 0.64 3.51 -1.49
N LYS A 24 1.26 2.40 -1.07
CA LYS A 24 2.71 2.29 -0.85
C LYS A 24 3.52 2.51 -2.12
N LEU A 25 3.04 2.02 -3.25
CA LEU A 25 3.65 2.23 -4.57
C LEU A 25 3.42 3.65 -5.13
N GLY A 26 2.57 4.47 -4.49
CA GLY A 26 2.33 5.86 -4.87
C GLY A 26 1.25 6.08 -5.91
N TYR A 27 0.34 5.11 -6.09
CA TYR A 27 -0.84 5.31 -6.92
C TYR A 27 -1.76 6.37 -6.31
N SER A 28 -2.43 7.13 -7.18
CA SER A 28 -3.39 8.15 -6.73
C SER A 28 -4.61 7.49 -6.09
N ARG A 29 -5.27 8.20 -5.16
CA ARG A 29 -6.52 7.73 -4.54
C ARG A 29 -7.59 7.39 -5.59
N LYS A 30 -7.64 8.14 -6.70
CA LYS A 30 -8.58 7.89 -7.81
C LYS A 30 -8.31 6.53 -8.45
N ASN A 31 -7.07 6.25 -8.83
CA ASN A 31 -6.70 4.98 -9.48
C ASN A 31 -6.94 3.79 -8.53
N ILE A 32 -6.68 3.96 -7.24
CA ILE A 32 -6.95 2.93 -6.23
C ILE A 32 -8.45 2.65 -6.11
N ALA A 33 -9.28 3.70 -6.09
CA ALA A 33 -10.74 3.55 -6.02
C ALA A 33 -11.31 2.83 -7.27
N GLU A 34 -10.79 3.14 -8.46
CA GLU A 34 -11.17 2.45 -9.71
C GLU A 34 -10.84 0.96 -9.65
N VAL A 35 -9.65 0.58 -9.14
CA VAL A 35 -9.28 -0.84 -8.96
C VAL A 35 -10.15 -1.53 -7.93
N VAL A 36 -10.44 -0.90 -6.79
CA VAL A 36 -11.34 -1.48 -5.78
C VAL A 36 -12.75 -1.65 -6.32
N GLN A 37 -13.24 -0.70 -7.12
CA GLN A 37 -14.54 -0.84 -7.78
C GLN A 37 -14.57 -2.03 -8.74
N GLU A 38 -13.52 -2.22 -9.54
CA GLU A 38 -13.42 -3.37 -10.44
C GLU A 38 -13.32 -4.70 -9.68
N MET A 39 -12.62 -4.72 -8.55
CA MET A 39 -12.57 -5.88 -7.68
C MET A 39 -13.96 -6.21 -7.12
N ASN A 40 -14.69 -5.21 -6.63
CA ASN A 40 -16.06 -5.39 -6.12
C ASN A 40 -16.98 -5.97 -7.21
N ASN A 41 -16.87 -5.47 -8.45
CA ASN A 41 -17.68 -5.95 -9.58
C ASN A 41 -17.31 -7.38 -10.01
N THR A 42 -16.03 -7.72 -10.00
CA THR A 42 -15.51 -8.99 -10.54
C THR A 42 -15.64 -10.13 -9.55
N PHE A 43 -15.41 -9.86 -8.26
CA PHE A 43 -15.29 -10.88 -7.22
C PHE A 43 -16.39 -10.79 -6.16
N ASP A 44 -17.38 -9.90 -6.34
CA ASP A 44 -18.46 -9.61 -5.37
C ASP A 44 -17.94 -9.28 -3.95
N VAL A 45 -16.73 -8.74 -3.86
CA VAL A 45 -16.12 -8.38 -2.58
C VAL A 45 -16.71 -7.07 -2.06
N LYS A 46 -17.02 -7.04 -0.76
CA LYS A 46 -17.50 -5.81 -0.11
C LYS A 46 -16.32 -5.00 0.42
N SER A 47 -16.17 -3.77 -0.09
CA SER A 47 -15.24 -2.79 0.46
C SER A 47 -15.93 -1.95 1.54
N ASP A 48 -15.35 -1.91 2.74
CA ASP A 48 -15.72 -0.97 3.80
C ASP A 48 -14.93 0.34 3.63
N GLU A 49 -15.60 1.50 3.72
CA GLU A 49 -14.94 2.81 3.57
C GLU A 49 -13.90 3.07 4.67
N PHE A 50 -14.15 2.61 5.90
CA PHE A 50 -13.21 2.70 7.01
C PHE A 50 -11.96 1.88 6.72
N ILE A 51 -12.10 0.64 6.26
CA ILE A 51 -10.97 -0.22 5.88
C ILE A 51 -10.19 0.42 4.72
N PHE A 52 -10.88 0.91 3.70
CA PHE A 52 -10.24 1.59 2.57
C PHE A 52 -9.38 2.78 3.04
N LYS A 53 -9.94 3.66 3.89
CA LYS A 53 -9.21 4.84 4.40
C LYS A 53 -8.02 4.44 5.27
N ALA A 54 -8.20 3.47 6.16
CA ALA A 54 -7.12 3.00 7.04
C ALA A 54 -5.95 2.45 6.22
N SER A 55 -6.22 1.54 5.27
CA SER A 55 -5.18 0.94 4.43
C SER A 55 -4.50 1.94 3.50
N LEU A 56 -5.25 2.93 2.98
CA LEU A 56 -4.71 4.01 2.16
C LEU A 56 -3.70 4.85 2.97
N ILE A 57 -4.07 5.28 4.18
CA ILE A 57 -3.20 6.08 5.06
C ILE A 57 -1.95 5.28 5.43
N THR A 58 -2.11 4.04 5.87
CA THR A 58 -0.97 3.19 6.25
C THR A 58 0.01 2.99 5.09
N GLY A 59 -0.49 2.72 3.87
CA GLY A 59 0.38 2.58 2.70
C GLY A 59 1.09 3.89 2.33
N GLN A 60 0.43 5.04 2.45
CA GLN A 60 1.03 6.35 2.22
C GLN A 60 2.12 6.70 3.24
N GLU A 61 1.92 6.36 4.51
CA GLU A 61 2.93 6.52 5.56
C GLU A 61 4.14 5.61 5.28
N ASP A 62 3.90 4.34 4.98
CA ASP A 62 4.98 3.38 4.67
C ASP A 62 5.78 3.76 3.42
N ARG A 63 5.14 4.42 2.44
CA ARG A 63 5.83 4.94 1.25
C ARG A 63 6.96 5.90 1.61
N LYS A 64 6.84 6.67 2.70
CA LYS A 64 7.90 7.58 3.17
C LYS A 64 9.19 6.85 3.51
N HIS A 65 9.10 5.57 3.88
CA HIS A 65 10.25 4.70 4.13
C HIS A 65 10.80 4.03 2.86
N PHE A 66 10.02 4.01 1.77
CA PHE A 66 10.38 3.37 0.49
C PHE A 66 10.97 4.33 -0.53
N LEU A 67 10.58 5.61 -0.46
CA LEU A 67 11.32 6.64 -1.16
C LEU A 67 12.73 6.65 -0.59
N PRO A 68 13.80 6.57 -1.41
CA PRO A 68 15.12 6.88 -0.90
C PRO A 68 14.98 8.23 -0.22
N THR A 69 15.24 8.25 1.09
CA THR A 69 15.53 9.51 1.77
C THR A 69 16.54 10.16 0.85
N ILE A 70 16.17 11.26 0.21
CA ILE A 70 17.14 12.06 -0.53
C ILE A 70 18.22 12.28 0.52
N CYS A 71 19.35 11.58 0.37
CA CYS A 71 20.51 11.78 1.22
C CYS A 71 20.69 13.29 1.17
N ARG A 72 20.49 13.93 2.32
CA ARG A 72 20.64 15.36 2.48
C ARG A 72 21.86 15.76 1.66
N GLY A 73 21.63 16.42 0.53
CA GLY A 73 22.68 17.13 -0.15
C GLY A 73 23.14 18.20 0.83
N GLY A 74 24.38 18.08 1.27
CA GLY A 74 25.08 19.04 2.10
C GLY A 74 26.32 18.38 2.68
N ASP A 75 27.55 18.70 2.30
CA ASP A 75 28.04 19.76 1.43
C ASP A 75 29.36 19.31 0.82
N GLY A 76 29.61 19.73 -0.42
CA GLY A 76 30.96 19.75 -0.95
C GLY A 76 31.81 20.73 -0.14
N SER A 77 32.72 20.20 0.68
CA SER A 77 33.90 20.93 1.13
C SER A 77 35.12 20.04 0.92
N MET A 78 35.57 19.97 -0.33
CA MET A 78 36.99 19.78 -0.62
C MET A 78 37.69 21.12 -0.36
N GLN A 79 38.23 21.28 0.85
CA GLN A 79 39.43 22.07 1.14
C GLN A 79 40.36 21.04 1.80
N GLY A 80 41.49 20.64 1.24
CA GLY A 80 42.56 21.50 0.77
C GLY A 80 43.59 21.57 1.88
N GLU A 81 44.44 20.54 1.99
CA GLU A 81 45.77 20.57 2.63
C GLU A 81 46.74 19.75 1.78
#